data_AF-A0AAV5A2W2-F1
#
_entry.id   AF-A0AAV5A2W2-F1
#
_cell.length_a   1.000
_cell.length_b   1.000
_cell.length_c   1.000
_cell.angle_alpha   90.00
_cell.angle_beta   90.00
_cell.angle_gamma   90.00
#
_symmetry.space_group_name_H-M   'P 1'
#
loop_
_entity.id
_entity.type
_entity.pdbx_description
1 polymer ?
#
loop_
_entity_poly.entity_id
_entity_poly.type
_entity_poly.pdbx_seq_one_letter_code
_entity_poly.pdbx_strand_id
1 'polypeptide(L)'
;MDSEDLPQGTENKPLEDEVASIPPANWMATELMLTFPPPALLSVTLVPLDAVETAGRFRVWLFLQDKNILLWDRKTENGFPELKILKQKLRDMVDPERSLGHSDTQKK
;
A
#
# COMPACT_ATOMS: atom_id res chain seq x y z
N MET A 1 -50.96 9.01 37.99
CA MET A 1 -51.11 8.11 36.82
C MET A 1 -49.88 8.41 36.02
N ASP A 2 -48.79 7.83 36.50
CA ASP A 2 -47.44 8.37 36.33
C ASP A 2 -46.55 7.28 35.74
N SER A 3 -45.79 7.70 34.72
CA SER A 3 -44.60 7.04 34.19
C SER A 3 -44.90 5.72 33.44
N GLU A 4 -44.27 5.38 32.33
CA GLU A 4 -42.86 5.52 32.00
C GLU A 4 -42.68 5.70 30.48
N ASP A 5 -41.88 6.72 30.12
CA ASP A 5 -41.35 6.92 28.78
C ASP A 5 -40.16 5.96 28.61
N LEU A 6 -40.33 4.93 27.77
CA LEU A 6 -39.28 3.95 27.49
C LEU A 6 -38.27 4.55 26.49
N PRO A 7 -36.97 4.59 26.81
CA PRO A 7 -35.97 5.12 25.89
C PRO A 7 -35.88 4.22 24.65
N GLN A 8 -36.12 4.82 23.48
CA GLN A 8 -35.90 4.20 22.17
C GLN A 8 -34.43 3.73 22.10
N GLY A 9 -34.26 2.42 21.99
CA GLY A 9 -32.96 1.78 21.86
C GLY A 9 -32.19 2.40 20.70
N THR A 10 -31.01 2.91 21.00
CA THR A 10 -30.04 3.33 19.99
C THR A 10 -29.74 2.13 19.10
N GLU A 11 -30.22 2.19 17.86
CA GLU A 11 -29.92 1.24 16.81
C GLU A 11 -28.40 1.15 16.68
N ASN A 12 -27.84 0.02 17.13
CA ASN A 12 -26.44 -0.31 16.93
C ASN A 12 -26.23 -0.53 15.43
N LYS A 13 -25.93 0.55 14.71
CA LYS A 13 -25.39 0.45 13.36
C LYS A 13 -24.12 -0.40 13.46
N PRO A 14 -24.05 -1.58 12.82
CA PRO A 14 -22.80 -2.32 12.79
C PRO A 14 -21.76 -1.39 12.15
N LEU A 15 -20.64 -1.22 12.83
CA LEU A 15 -19.43 -0.68 12.22
C LEU A 15 -19.05 -1.70 11.15
N GLU A 16 -19.63 -1.56 9.96
CA GLU A 16 -19.10 -2.10 8.73
C GLU A 16 -17.72 -1.46 8.61
N ASP A 17 -16.73 -2.16 9.17
CA ASP A 17 -15.31 -1.92 8.98
C ASP A 17 -15.16 -1.58 7.50
N GLU A 18 -14.80 -0.34 7.20
CA GLU A 18 -14.41 0.08 5.87
C GLU A 18 -13.16 -0.72 5.55
N VAL A 19 -13.35 -1.95 5.05
CA VAL A 19 -12.27 -2.82 4.60
C VAL A 19 -11.70 -2.09 3.39
N ALA A 20 -10.70 -1.25 3.65
CA ALA A 20 -9.92 -0.61 2.62
C ALA A 20 -9.50 -1.72 1.64
N SER A 21 -10.11 -1.70 0.45
CA SER A 21 -9.92 -2.75 -0.54
C SER A 21 -8.45 -2.78 -0.92
N ILE A 22 -7.81 -3.92 -0.65
CA ILE A 22 -6.38 -4.09 -0.87
C ILE A 22 -6.17 -4.24 -2.38
N PRO A 23 -5.39 -3.37 -3.04
CA PRO A 23 -5.12 -3.54 -4.45
C PRO A 23 -4.37 -4.86 -4.69
N PRO A 24 -4.76 -5.65 -5.70
CA PRO A 24 -4.04 -6.87 -6.04
C PRO A 24 -2.57 -6.59 -6.36
N ALA A 25 -1.65 -7.40 -5.84
CA ALA A 25 -0.22 -7.22 -6.06
C ALA A 25 0.16 -7.17 -7.56
N ASN A 26 -0.56 -7.93 -8.40
CA ASN A 26 -0.37 -7.91 -9.85
C ASN A 26 -0.72 -6.56 -10.50
N TRP A 27 -1.76 -5.90 -10.02
CA TRP A 27 -2.11 -4.57 -10.50
C TRP A 27 -1.03 -3.55 -10.10
N MET A 28 -0.55 -3.62 -8.86
CA MET A 28 0.54 -2.76 -8.39
C MET A 28 1.83 -2.98 -9.21
N ALA A 29 2.18 -4.23 -9.51
CA ALA A 29 3.33 -4.56 -10.34
C ALA A 29 3.22 -3.94 -11.74
N THR A 30 2.06 -4.09 -12.38
CA THR A 30 1.77 -3.49 -13.70
C THR A 30 1.94 -1.97 -13.66
N GLU A 31 1.34 -1.33 -12.66
CA GLU A 31 1.42 0.12 -12.48
C GLU A 31 2.85 0.64 -12.28
N LEU A 32 3.67 -0.06 -11.52
CA LEU A 32 5.07 0.30 -11.31
C LEU A 32 5.86 0.16 -12.61
N MET A 33 5.70 -0.94 -13.36
CA MET A 33 6.40 -1.14 -14.63
C MET A 33 6.01 -0.11 -15.68
N LEU A 34 4.73 0.28 -15.77
CA LEU A 34 4.29 1.33 -16.69
C LEU A 34 4.83 2.71 -16.29
N THR A 35 4.95 2.97 -14.99
CA THR A 35 5.46 4.26 -14.47
C THR A 35 6.98 4.37 -14.62
N PHE A 36 7.71 3.26 -14.47
CA PHE A 36 9.17 3.19 -14.50
C PHE A 36 9.62 2.20 -15.60
N PRO A 37 9.59 2.60 -16.88
CA PRO A 37 10.10 1.75 -17.95
C PRO A 37 11.63 1.56 -17.82
N PRO A 38 12.20 0.55 -18.50
CA PRO A 38 13.65 0.42 -18.59
C PRO A 38 14.33 1.73 -19.06
N PRO A 39 15.49 2.10 -18.48
CA PRO A 39 16.31 1.29 -17.58
C PRO A 39 15.95 1.40 -16.08
N ALA A 40 14.97 2.22 -15.69
CA ALA A 40 14.71 2.54 -14.29
C ALA A 40 14.20 1.35 -13.46
N LEU A 41 13.33 0.52 -14.03
CA LEU A 41 12.88 -0.74 -13.44
C LEU A 41 12.87 -1.81 -14.52
N LEU A 42 13.66 -2.87 -14.31
CA LEU A 42 13.83 -3.94 -15.30
C LEU A 42 12.79 -5.05 -15.14
N SER A 43 12.42 -5.36 -13.90
CA SER A 43 11.51 -6.45 -13.59
C SER A 43 10.78 -6.23 -12.28
N VAL A 44 9.64 -6.90 -12.14
CA VAL A 44 8.93 -7.07 -10.87
C VAL A 44 8.67 -8.55 -10.69
N THR A 45 8.93 -9.06 -9.49
CA THR A 45 8.69 -10.47 -9.14
C THR A 45 7.67 -10.52 -8.01
N LEU A 46 6.60 -11.28 -8.22
CA LEU A 46 5.62 -11.58 -7.19
C LEU A 46 5.99 -12.91 -6.53
N VAL A 47 6.25 -12.85 -5.22
CA VAL A 47 6.62 -14.03 -4.42
C VAL A 47 5.48 -14.32 -3.44
N PRO A 48 4.59 -15.29 -3.74
CA PRO A 48 3.59 -15.72 -2.78
C PRO A 48 4.29 -16.42 -1.61
N LEU A 49 3.85 -16.12 -0.40
CA LEU A 49 4.31 -16.78 0.82
C LEU A 49 3.10 -17.42 1.48
N ASP A 50 3.10 -18.75 1.58
CA ASP A 50 2.03 -19.58 2.13
C ASP A 50 2.36 -20.14 3.52
N ALA A 51 3.60 -19.97 3.99
CA ALA A 51 4.01 -20.37 5.33
C ALA A 51 3.30 -19.56 6.42
N VAL A 52 2.88 -20.24 7.49
CA VAL A 52 2.17 -19.65 8.64
C VAL A 52 2.96 -18.49 9.27
N GLU A 53 4.28 -18.62 9.35
CA GLU A 53 5.19 -17.60 9.90
C GLU A 53 5.18 -16.29 9.11
N THR A 54 4.79 -16.36 7.84
CA THR A 54 4.69 -15.25 6.89
C THR A 54 3.26 -14.81 6.62
N ALA A 55 2.28 -15.43 7.27
CA ALA A 55 0.87 -15.10 7.11
C ALA A 55 0.62 -13.61 7.37
N GLY A 56 -0.14 -12.99 6.47
CA GLY A 56 -0.50 -11.57 6.53
C GLY A 56 0.65 -10.59 6.26
N ARG A 57 1.86 -11.05 5.93
CA ARG A 57 2.95 -10.14 5.52
C ARG A 57 2.72 -9.65 4.09
N PHE A 58 2.93 -8.36 3.89
CA PHE A 58 3.04 -7.76 2.57
C PHE A 58 4.27 -6.86 2.58
N ARG A 59 5.25 -7.21 1.76
CA ARG A 59 6.53 -6.50 1.69
C ARG A 59 6.86 -6.17 0.25
N VAL A 60 7.39 -4.97 0.04
CA VAL A 60 7.91 -4.53 -1.26
C VAL A 60 9.39 -4.25 -1.09
N TRP A 61 10.21 -4.98 -1.83
CA TRP A 61 11.66 -4.83 -1.85
C TRP A 61 12.09 -4.23 -3.18
N LEU A 62 13.09 -3.36 -3.12
CA LEU A 62 13.84 -2.87 -4.26
C LEU A 62 15.24 -3.50 -4.23
N PHE A 63 15.57 -4.22 -5.29
CA PHE A 63 16.88 -4.85 -5.46
C PHE A 63 17.71 -3.98 -6.41
N LEU A 64 18.81 -3.43 -5.88
CA LEU A 64 19.82 -2.71 -6.64
C LEU A 64 21.09 -3.57 -6.75
N GLN A 65 22.04 -3.13 -7.58
CA GLN A 65 23.28 -3.88 -7.80
C GLN A 65 24.11 -4.07 -6.52
N ASP A 66 24.07 -3.09 -5.62
CA ASP A 66 24.90 -3.01 -4.41
C ASP A 66 24.14 -3.27 -3.10
N LYS A 67 22.80 -3.12 -3.11
CA LYS A 67 21.98 -3.22 -1.90
C LYS A 67 20.51 -3.55 -2.19
N ASN A 68 19.83 -4.01 -1.15
CA ASN A 68 18.39 -4.22 -1.16
C ASN A 68 17.73 -3.26 -0.17
N ILE A 69 16.65 -2.62 -0.58
CA ILE A 69 15.90 -1.66 0.23
C ILE A 69 14.48 -2.17 0.43
N LEU A 70 14.02 -2.16 1.68
CA LEU A 70 12.61 -2.39 2.00
C LEU A 70 11.83 -1.10 1.74
N LEU A 71 11.06 -1.05 0.66
CA LEU A 71 10.23 0.12 0.34
C LEU A 71 8.96 0.16 1.19
N TRP A 72 8.41 -1.01 1.53
CA TRP A 72 7.21 -1.15 2.34
C TRP A 72 7.19 -2.46 3.12
N ASP A 73 6.73 -2.41 4.37
CA ASP A 73 6.31 -3.58 5.13
C ASP A 73 5.01 -3.27 5.87
N ARG A 74 3.97 -4.06 5.58
CA ARG A 74 2.67 -3.94 6.22
C ARG A 74 2.74 -3.95 7.75
N LYS A 75 3.67 -4.70 8.33
CA LYS A 75 3.81 -4.77 9.80
C LYS A 75 4.32 -3.47 10.41
N THR A 76 5.21 -2.76 9.72
CA THR A 76 5.83 -1.52 10.25
C THR A 76 5.05 -0.28 9.83
N GLU A 77 4.45 -0.30 8.64
CA GLU A 77 3.71 0.82 8.06
C GLU A 77 2.20 0.74 8.36
N ASN A 78 1.78 -0.23 9.18
CA ASN A 78 0.41 -0.44 9.66
C ASN A 78 -0.68 -0.44 8.55
N GLY A 79 -0.40 -1.08 7.42
CA GLY A 79 -1.33 -1.09 6.30
C GLY A 79 -0.72 -1.54 4.97
N PHE A 80 -1.53 -1.49 3.92
CA PHE A 80 -1.06 -1.69 2.55
C PHE A 80 -0.54 -0.36 1.98
N PRO A 81 0.46 -0.39 1.09
CA PRO A 81 0.95 0.84 0.50
C PRO A 81 -0.10 1.45 -0.41
N GLU A 82 -0.33 2.75 -0.25
CA GLU A 82 -0.92 3.54 -1.33
C GLU A 82 0.04 3.55 -2.52
N LEU A 83 -0.49 3.33 -3.72
CA LEU A 83 0.32 3.27 -4.94
C LEU A 83 1.13 4.55 -5.16
N LYS A 84 0.56 5.72 -4.82
CA LYS A 84 1.25 7.02 -4.88
C LYS A 84 2.52 7.02 -4.03
N ILE A 85 2.42 6.60 -2.77
CA ILE A 85 3.56 6.55 -1.85
C ILE A 85 4.62 5.57 -2.35
N LEU A 86 4.19 4.41 -2.87
CA LEU A 86 5.14 3.43 -3.39
C LEU A 86 5.88 3.93 -4.64
N LYS A 87 5.18 4.60 -5.57
CA LYS A 87 5.80 5.25 -6.74
C LYS A 87 6.80 6.32 -6.31
N GLN A 88 6.48 7.15 -5.32
CA GLN A 88 7.40 8.16 -4.78
C GLN A 88 8.66 7.52 -4.17
N LYS A 89 8.50 6.56 -3.27
CA LYS A 89 9.63 5.86 -2.64
C LYS A 89 10.52 5.18 -3.67
N LEU A 90 9.93 4.57 -4.71
CA LEU A 90 10.70 3.95 -5.79
C LEU A 90 11.46 5.00 -6.60
N ARG A 91 10.79 6.07 -7.05
CA ARG A 91 11.40 7.17 -7.81
C ARG A 91 12.61 7.74 -7.09
N ASP A 92 12.44 8.07 -5.80
CA ASP A 92 13.49 8.69 -5.00
C ASP A 92 14.78 7.83 -4.95
N MET A 93 14.68 6.53 -5.25
CA MET A 93 15.81 5.60 -5.28
C MET A 93 16.34 5.31 -6.69
N VAL A 94 15.50 5.30 -7.73
CA VAL A 94 15.91 4.84 -9.08
C VAL A 94 15.95 5.94 -10.15
N ASP A 95 15.15 6.99 -10.01
CA ASP A 95 15.03 8.07 -11.01
C ASP A 95 14.55 9.37 -10.34
N PRO A 96 15.36 10.00 -9.45
CA PRO A 96 14.90 11.08 -8.58
C PRO A 96 14.40 12.33 -9.32
N GLU A 97 14.83 12.53 -10.56
CA GLU A 97 14.46 13.69 -11.38
C GLU A 97 13.14 13.48 -12.16
N ARG A 98 12.60 12.25 -12.20
CA ARG A 98 11.33 11.96 -12.88
C ARG A 98 10.15 12.63 -12.18
N SER A 99 9.37 13.40 -12.93
CA SER A 99 8.05 13.84 -12.45
C SER A 99 7.05 12.69 -12.49
N LEU A 100 6.29 12.52 -11.40
CA LEU A 100 5.19 11.56 -11.32
C LEU A 100 3.81 12.24 -11.49
N GLY A 101 3.79 13.49 -11.96
CA GLY A 101 2.55 14.26 -12.16
C GLY A 101 1.73 14.38 -10.87
N HIS A 102 0.47 13.94 -10.88
CA HIS A 102 -0.41 13.94 -9.70
C HIS A 102 0.09 13.07 -8.54
N SER A 103 1.00 12.14 -8.83
CA SER A 103 1.62 11.30 -7.81
C SER A 103 2.81 11.99 -7.14
N ASP A 104 3.21 13.19 -7.53
CA ASP A 104 4.16 13.99 -6.75
C ASP A 104 3.45 14.65 -5.57
N THR A 105 4.10 14.65 -4.42
CA THR A 105 3.77 15.60 -3.33
C THR A 105 4.67 16.80 -3.54
N GLN A 106 4.07 17.99 -3.59
CA GLN A 106 4.79 19.25 -3.45
C GLN A 106 5.51 19.19 -2.09
N LYS A 107 6.80 18.83 -2.05
CA LYS A 107 7.61 19.03 -0.85
C LYS A 107 7.61 20.54 -0.61
N LYS A 108 6.94 20.97 0.45
CA LYS A 108 7.02 22.33 0.98
C LYS A 108 8.10 22.39 2.05
#